data_AF-A0A662EX83-F1
#
_entry.id   AF-A0A662EX83-F1
#
_cell.length_a   1.000
_cell.length_b   1.000
_cell.length_c   1.000
_cell.angle_alpha   90.00
_cell.angle_beta   90.00
_cell.angle_gamma   90.00
#
_symmetry.space_group_name_H-M   'P 1'
#
loop_
_entity.id
_entity.type
_entity.pdbx_description
1 polymer ?
#
loop_
_entity_poly.entity_id
_entity_poly.type
_entity_poly.pdbx_seq_one_letter_code
_entity_poly.pdbx_strand_id
1 'polypeptide(L)'
;MRTNSALIFKFCLSMPRSLLRGSLLDAIREFPELSLDADFLPRLWAGRKIAYLLDQIRLYGENEELVDTIVSLSKRYGIITPYTSFLVEEESLSADQMAQMLPQAAAAPPSGKQAVAGASSVRSLAEEEAAPPEEETVRTIDDRTFFLKDGVWVESTYADEETVKIVAFSPAYFDLLAMKPELAPFFALGDRLILKVGAVYIEIGPEGAKVLTSEIKEQLE
;
A
#
# COMPACT_ATOMS: atom_id res chain seq x y z
N MET A 1 -32.02 -22.98 11.73
CA MET A 1 -31.63 -24.15 12.55
C MET A 1 -31.26 -25.30 11.62
N ARG A 2 -30.01 -25.78 11.72
CA ARG A 2 -29.51 -27.14 11.44
C ARG A 2 -29.53 -27.63 9.98
N THR A 3 -28.40 -27.53 9.28
CA THR A 3 -27.25 -28.49 9.17
C THR A 3 -27.54 -29.69 8.27
N ASN A 4 -26.76 -29.83 7.20
CA ASN A 4 -26.68 -31.07 6.43
C ASN A 4 -25.21 -31.40 6.07
N SER A 5 -24.38 -31.56 7.11
CA SER A 5 -23.05 -32.21 7.02
C SER A 5 -23.17 -33.62 7.56
N ALA A 6 -23.64 -34.56 6.74
CA ALA A 6 -23.82 -35.94 7.17
C ALA A 6 -23.65 -36.94 6.03
N LEU A 7 -22.57 -36.85 5.25
CA LEU A 7 -22.25 -37.89 4.26
C LEU A 7 -20.78 -38.33 4.21
N ILE A 8 -19.88 -37.71 5.00
CA ILE A 8 -18.46 -38.10 5.03
C ILE A 8 -18.11 -39.02 6.22
N PHE A 9 -19.00 -39.17 7.21
CA PHE A 9 -18.65 -39.82 8.49
C PHE A 9 -18.72 -41.36 8.53
N LYS A 10 -19.08 -42.05 7.44
CA LYS A 10 -19.45 -43.48 7.53
C LYS A 10 -18.42 -44.50 7.00
N PHE A 11 -17.20 -44.07 6.66
CA PHE A 11 -16.19 -45.00 6.12
C PHE A 11 -14.96 -45.24 7.01
N CYS A 12 -14.85 -44.66 8.20
CA CYS A 12 -13.65 -44.73 9.04
C CYS A 12 -13.83 -45.46 10.40
N LEU A 13 -14.78 -46.41 10.49
CA LEU A 13 -15.02 -47.18 11.73
C LEU A 13 -14.66 -48.68 11.64
N SER A 14 -13.88 -49.08 10.64
CA SER A 14 -13.41 -50.47 10.54
C SER A 14 -11.98 -50.55 10.01
N MET A 15 -11.02 -50.05 10.79
CA MET A 15 -9.62 -50.42 10.61
C MET A 15 -8.92 -50.50 11.98
N PRO A 16 -8.16 -51.57 12.26
CA PRO A 16 -7.46 -51.73 13.54
C PRO A 16 -6.38 -50.67 13.71
N ARG A 17 -6.32 -50.11 14.92
CA ARG A 17 -5.57 -48.92 15.35
C ARG A 17 -4.02 -49.06 15.35
N SER A 18 -3.46 -50.08 14.70
CA SER A 18 -2.03 -50.43 14.76
C SER A 18 -1.20 -50.03 13.54
N LEU A 19 -1.80 -49.42 12.50
CA LEU A 19 -1.11 -49.14 11.22
C LEU A 19 -1.21 -47.68 10.73
N LEU A 20 -1.36 -46.71 11.62
CA LEU A 20 -1.23 -45.28 11.27
C LEU A 20 -0.06 -44.66 12.04
N ARG A 21 1.16 -45.02 11.63
CA ARG A 21 2.36 -44.17 11.84
C ARG A 21 2.32 -43.06 10.79
N GLY A 22 2.35 -41.82 11.25
CA GLY A 22 2.45 -40.62 10.41
C GLY A 22 1.20 -39.76 10.54
N SER A 23 1.24 -38.79 11.47
CA SER A 23 0.23 -37.75 11.61
C SER A 23 0.17 -36.94 10.31
N LEU A 24 -0.79 -37.27 9.46
CA LEU A 24 -1.24 -36.47 8.32
C LEU A 24 -2.47 -35.63 8.75
N LEU A 25 -2.61 -35.37 10.06
CA LEU A 25 -3.74 -34.66 10.66
C LEU A 25 -3.36 -33.28 11.24
N ASP A 26 -2.09 -32.89 11.21
CA ASP A 26 -1.64 -31.57 11.70
C ASP A 26 -1.69 -30.46 10.64
N ALA A 27 -2.32 -30.71 9.48
CA ALA A 27 -2.39 -29.76 8.36
C ALA A 27 -3.78 -29.14 8.14
N ILE A 28 -4.70 -29.27 9.10
CA ILE A 28 -5.91 -28.44 9.10
C ILE A 28 -5.53 -27.12 9.78
N ARG A 29 -5.06 -26.15 8.98
CA ARG A 29 -4.93 -24.78 9.45
C ARG A 29 -6.33 -24.22 9.68
N GLU A 30 -6.69 -24.03 10.93
CA GLU A 30 -7.89 -23.29 11.29
C GLU A 30 -7.64 -21.82 10.95
N PHE A 31 -8.39 -21.31 9.97
CA PHE A 31 -8.41 -19.89 9.66
C PHE A 31 -9.42 -19.22 10.59
N PRO A 32 -9.08 -18.09 11.24
CA PRO A 32 -10.03 -17.34 12.03
C PRO A 32 -11.18 -16.87 11.13
N GLU A 33 -12.43 -17.00 11.60
CA GLU A 33 -13.62 -16.66 10.79
C GLU A 33 -13.65 -15.18 10.37
N LEU A 34 -13.05 -14.29 11.18
CA LEU A 34 -12.86 -12.87 10.90
C LEU A 34 -11.56 -12.39 11.57
N SER A 35 -10.65 -11.80 10.81
CA SER A 35 -9.52 -11.04 11.34
C SER A 35 -9.72 -9.56 10.97
N LEU A 36 -10.19 -8.76 11.94
CA LEU A 36 -10.32 -7.32 11.78
C LEU A 36 -8.96 -6.59 11.84
N ASP A 37 -7.90 -7.29 12.27
CA ASP A 37 -6.56 -6.73 12.50
C ASP A 37 -5.61 -6.89 11.29
N ALA A 38 -6.16 -7.12 10.09
CA ALA A 38 -5.38 -7.49 8.92
C ALA A 38 -5.08 -6.30 8.00
N ASP A 39 -4.75 -5.14 8.60
CA ASP A 39 -4.49 -3.86 7.91
C ASP A 39 -3.32 -3.93 6.92
N PHE A 40 -2.45 -4.93 7.06
CA PHE A 40 -1.36 -5.19 6.13
C PHE A 40 -1.80 -5.88 4.83
N LEU A 41 -2.95 -6.55 4.81
CA LEU A 41 -3.41 -7.35 3.66
C LEU A 41 -3.64 -6.52 2.40
N PRO A 42 -4.27 -5.32 2.44
CA PRO A 42 -4.47 -4.51 1.24
C PRO A 42 -3.15 -4.18 0.55
N ARG A 43 -2.13 -3.75 1.31
CA ARG A 43 -0.80 -3.42 0.77
C ARG A 43 -0.08 -4.66 0.23
N LEU A 44 -0.15 -5.79 0.94
CA LEU A 44 0.43 -7.06 0.47
C LEU A 44 -0.22 -7.54 -0.84
N TRP A 45 -1.55 -7.46 -0.94
CA TRP A 45 -2.27 -7.76 -2.16
C TRP A 45 -1.87 -6.83 -3.30
N ALA A 46 -1.80 -5.52 -3.04
CA ALA A 46 -1.44 -4.52 -4.03
C ALA A 46 -0.04 -4.77 -4.61
N GLY A 47 0.95 -5.04 -3.75
CA GLY A 47 2.32 -5.36 -4.20
C GLY A 47 2.36 -6.60 -5.09
N ARG A 48 1.64 -7.66 -4.71
CA ARG A 48 1.55 -8.89 -5.53
C ARG A 48 0.83 -8.66 -6.86
N LYS A 49 -0.21 -7.83 -6.86
CA LYS A 49 -0.96 -7.50 -8.07
C LYS A 49 -0.10 -6.66 -9.03
N ILE A 50 0.62 -5.66 -8.51
CA ILE A 50 1.55 -4.84 -9.30
C ILE A 50 2.63 -5.72 -9.92
N ALA A 51 3.26 -6.62 -9.15
CA ALA A 51 4.26 -7.55 -9.68
C ALA A 51 3.72 -8.40 -10.83
N TYR A 52 2.51 -8.95 -10.69
CA TYR A 52 1.84 -9.69 -11.75
C TYR A 52 1.61 -8.84 -13.01
N LEU A 53 1.20 -7.58 -12.86
CA LEU A 53 0.96 -6.66 -13.99
C LEU A 53 2.26 -6.30 -14.71
N LEU A 54 3.34 -6.07 -13.98
CA LEU A 54 4.67 -5.86 -14.55
C LEU A 54 5.15 -7.08 -15.36
N ASP A 55 4.89 -8.29 -14.87
CA ASP A 55 5.17 -9.51 -15.63
C ASP A 55 4.34 -9.59 -16.92
N GLN A 56 3.07 -9.18 -16.90
CA GLN A 56 2.26 -9.11 -18.12
C GLN A 56 2.85 -8.13 -19.14
N ILE A 57 3.26 -6.95 -18.69
CA ILE A 57 3.91 -5.94 -19.55
C ILE A 57 5.21 -6.49 -20.15
N ARG A 58 6.02 -7.17 -19.35
CA ARG A 58 7.27 -7.78 -19.83
C ARG A 58 7.04 -8.87 -20.88
N LEU A 59 5.99 -9.67 -20.74
CA LEU A 59 5.69 -10.81 -21.63
C LEU A 59 4.96 -10.39 -22.91
N TYR A 60 4.06 -9.41 -22.83
CA TYR A 60 3.12 -9.09 -23.90
C TYR A 60 3.23 -7.65 -24.41
N GLY A 61 4.10 -6.84 -23.81
CA GLY A 61 4.25 -5.42 -24.12
C GLY A 61 3.35 -4.52 -23.28
N GLU A 62 3.60 -3.22 -23.38
CA GLU A 62 2.84 -2.21 -22.65
C GLU A 62 1.40 -2.07 -23.17
N ASN A 63 0.47 -1.88 -22.24
CA ASN A 63 -0.93 -1.59 -22.49
C ASN A 63 -1.37 -0.53 -21.48
N GLU A 64 -2.05 0.52 -21.95
CA GLU A 64 -2.56 1.63 -21.13
C GLU A 64 -3.38 1.14 -19.93
N GLU A 65 -4.26 0.15 -20.09
CA GLU A 65 -5.06 -0.37 -18.98
C GLU A 65 -4.20 -1.01 -17.87
N LEU A 66 -3.10 -1.69 -18.24
CA LEU A 66 -2.17 -2.28 -17.28
C LEU A 66 -1.38 -1.19 -16.55
N VAL A 67 -0.90 -0.21 -17.30
CA VAL A 67 -0.16 0.94 -16.76
C VAL A 67 -1.04 1.74 -15.80
N ASP A 68 -2.27 2.07 -16.19
CA ASP A 68 -3.24 2.79 -15.35
C ASP A 68 -3.59 2.01 -14.07
N THR A 69 -3.71 0.68 -14.18
CA THR A 69 -3.92 -0.17 -13.02
C THR A 69 -2.72 -0.16 -12.08
N ILE A 70 -1.49 -0.19 -12.60
CA ILE A 70 -0.27 -0.06 -11.79
C ILE A 70 -0.25 1.31 -11.10
N VAL A 71 -0.45 2.40 -11.84
CA VAL A 71 -0.42 3.76 -11.31
C VAL A 71 -1.45 3.95 -10.19
N SER A 72 -2.68 3.47 -10.39
CA SER A 72 -3.75 3.58 -9.39
C SER A 72 -3.45 2.78 -8.12
N LEU A 73 -2.94 1.55 -8.23
CA LEU A 73 -2.53 0.74 -7.08
C LEU A 73 -1.33 1.37 -6.35
N SER A 74 -0.35 1.85 -7.10
CA SER A 74 0.83 2.53 -6.56
C SER A 74 0.47 3.79 -5.78
N LYS A 75 -0.40 4.65 -6.34
CA LYS A 75 -0.93 5.84 -5.66
C LYS A 75 -1.70 5.48 -4.39
N ARG A 76 -2.56 4.47 -4.47
CA ARG A 76 -3.44 4.10 -3.37
C ARG A 76 -2.72 3.45 -2.19
N TYR A 77 -1.67 2.67 -2.46
CA TYR A 77 -1.00 1.85 -1.44
C TYR A 77 0.44 2.27 -1.16
N GLY A 78 0.87 3.42 -1.71
CA GLY A 78 2.23 3.95 -1.52
C GLY A 78 3.31 2.96 -1.97
N ILE A 79 3.15 2.40 -3.18
CA ILE A 79 4.10 1.45 -3.77
C ILE A 79 4.79 2.13 -4.95
N ILE A 80 6.07 2.43 -4.82
CA ILE A 80 6.87 3.06 -5.87
C ILE A 80 7.12 2.04 -6.99
N THR A 81 6.86 2.43 -8.23
CA THR A 81 7.10 1.63 -9.43
C THR A 81 7.71 2.52 -10.54
N PRO A 82 8.27 1.94 -11.62
CA PRO A 82 8.75 2.71 -12.78
C PRO A 82 7.70 3.61 -13.41
N TYR A 83 6.42 3.24 -13.31
CA TYR A 83 5.30 4.03 -13.82
C TYR A 83 4.82 5.12 -12.86
N THR A 84 5.38 5.19 -11.65
CA THR A 84 5.05 6.21 -10.66
C THR A 84 6.26 6.98 -10.16
N SER A 85 7.36 6.96 -10.91
CA SER A 85 8.56 7.77 -10.63
C SER A 85 8.25 9.27 -10.58
N PHE A 86 7.26 9.74 -11.34
CA PHE A 86 6.77 11.12 -11.30
C PHE A 86 6.09 11.53 -9.98
N LEU A 87 5.79 10.58 -9.09
CA LEU A 87 5.16 10.88 -7.80
C LEU A 87 6.16 11.26 -6.71
N VAL A 88 7.46 11.12 -6.96
CA VAL A 88 8.54 11.34 -5.99
C VAL A 88 9.58 12.26 -6.62
N GLU A 89 9.91 13.34 -5.92
CA GLU A 89 11.01 14.23 -6.32
C GLU A 89 12.32 13.85 -5.60
N GLU A 90 13.37 13.71 -6.43
CA GLU A 90 14.84 13.62 -6.20
C GLU A 90 15.32 12.74 -5.02
N GLU A 91 15.77 11.48 -5.18
CA GLU A 91 16.87 10.97 -6.01
C GLU A 91 16.41 9.69 -6.73
N SER A 92 15.69 9.84 -7.85
CA SER A 92 15.16 8.69 -8.57
C SER A 92 16.32 7.90 -9.20
N LEU A 93 16.47 6.65 -8.78
CA LEU A 93 17.12 5.61 -9.56
C LEU A 93 16.57 5.69 -10.99
N SER A 94 17.43 5.94 -11.98
CA SER A 94 17.01 6.00 -13.38
C SER A 94 16.23 4.74 -13.76
N ALA A 95 15.36 4.80 -14.77
CA ALA A 95 14.64 3.62 -15.26
C ALA A 95 15.59 2.45 -15.57
N ASP A 96 16.82 2.76 -16.02
CA ASP A 96 17.90 1.80 -16.21
C ASP A 96 18.46 1.23 -14.90
N GLN A 97 18.62 2.05 -13.85
CA GLN A 97 19.04 1.61 -12.52
C GLN A 97 17.94 0.79 -11.82
N MET A 98 16.67 1.17 -11.94
CA MET A 98 15.54 0.36 -11.44
C MET A 98 15.37 -0.92 -12.23
N ALA A 99 15.60 -0.91 -13.55
CA ALA A 99 15.61 -2.13 -14.37
C ALA A 99 16.80 -3.06 -14.03
N GLN A 100 17.89 -2.51 -13.52
CA GLN A 100 19.03 -3.27 -12.99
C GLN A 100 18.81 -3.77 -11.55
N MET A 101 17.93 -3.11 -10.78
CA MET A 101 17.52 -3.52 -9.44
C MET A 101 16.37 -4.54 -9.45
N LEU A 102 15.57 -4.58 -10.52
CA LEU A 102 14.74 -5.77 -10.80
C LEU A 102 15.68 -6.99 -10.83
N PRO A 103 15.53 -7.96 -9.92
CA PRO A 103 16.48 -9.05 -9.84
C PRO A 103 16.56 -9.74 -11.20
N GLN A 104 17.79 -10.02 -11.66
CA GLN A 104 18.09 -10.88 -12.81
C GLN A 104 17.63 -12.35 -12.60
N ALA A 105 16.55 -12.57 -11.85
CA ALA A 105 15.77 -13.80 -11.83
C ALA A 105 15.39 -14.27 -13.24
N ALA A 106 15.38 -13.33 -14.20
CA ALA A 106 15.14 -13.53 -15.62
C ALA A 106 16.12 -14.47 -16.33
N ALA A 107 17.31 -14.75 -15.77
CA ALA A 107 18.31 -15.60 -16.43
C ALA A 107 18.29 -17.07 -15.97
N ALA A 108 17.46 -17.43 -14.98
CA ALA A 108 17.36 -18.82 -14.55
C ALA A 108 16.42 -19.62 -15.48
N PRO A 109 16.83 -20.82 -15.96
CA PRO A 109 15.96 -21.67 -16.77
C PRO A 109 14.65 -21.99 -16.00
N PRO A 110 13.51 -22.15 -16.69
CA PRO A 110 12.17 -22.25 -16.07
C PRO A 110 11.97 -23.50 -15.20
N SER A 111 12.96 -24.39 -15.13
CA SER A 111 12.94 -25.56 -14.25
C SER A 111 14.35 -26.04 -13.92
N GLY A 112 14.45 -26.85 -12.87
CA GLY A 112 15.71 -27.45 -12.42
C GLY A 112 16.30 -26.77 -11.19
N LYS A 113 17.46 -27.25 -10.76
CA LYS A 113 18.11 -26.84 -9.50
C LYS A 113 18.45 -25.34 -9.47
N GLN A 114 18.75 -24.75 -10.63
CA GLN A 114 19.02 -23.32 -10.77
C GLN A 114 17.76 -22.45 -10.62
N ALA A 115 16.57 -22.96 -11.01
CA ALA A 115 15.31 -22.26 -10.81
C ALA A 115 14.94 -22.14 -9.33
N VAL A 116 15.16 -23.22 -8.56
CA VAL A 116 14.90 -23.27 -7.11
C VAL A 116 15.88 -22.37 -6.35
N ALA A 117 17.16 -22.37 -6.74
CA ALA A 117 18.18 -21.50 -6.17
C ALA A 117 17.88 -20.01 -6.47
N GLY A 118 17.49 -19.70 -7.72
CA GLY A 118 17.07 -18.36 -8.13
C GLY A 118 15.85 -17.86 -7.37
N ALA A 119 14.85 -18.72 -7.14
CA ALA A 119 13.67 -18.37 -6.36
C ALA A 119 14.00 -18.10 -4.88
N SER A 120 14.95 -18.84 -4.28
CA SER A 120 15.41 -18.56 -2.92
C SER A 120 16.19 -17.25 -2.82
N SER A 121 17.06 -16.95 -3.79
CA SER A 121 17.83 -15.70 -3.78
C SER A 121 16.95 -14.47 -4.05
N VAL A 122 15.93 -14.59 -4.90
CA VAL A 122 14.95 -13.51 -5.12
C VAL A 122 14.14 -13.23 -3.86
N ARG A 123 13.80 -14.28 -3.10
CA ARG A 123 13.10 -14.11 -1.83
C ARG A 123 13.97 -13.44 -0.78
N SER A 124 15.24 -13.83 -0.68
CA SER A 124 16.20 -13.20 0.25
C SER A 124 16.49 -11.75 -0.12
N LEU A 125 16.62 -11.43 -1.42
CA LEU A 125 16.77 -10.05 -1.90
C LEU A 125 15.50 -9.23 -1.67
N ALA A 126 14.31 -9.78 -1.91
CA ALA A 126 13.05 -9.08 -1.60
C ALA A 126 12.82 -8.90 -0.09
N GLU A 127 13.43 -9.72 0.76
CA GLU A 127 13.44 -9.59 2.23
C GLU A 127 14.53 -8.61 2.71
N GLU A 128 15.67 -8.47 2.01
CA GLU A 128 16.77 -7.53 2.32
C GLU A 128 16.59 -6.12 1.71
N GLU A 129 15.96 -6.01 0.55
CA GLU A 129 15.66 -4.76 -0.18
C GLU A 129 14.44 -4.02 0.42
N ALA A 130 13.82 -4.59 1.45
CA ALA A 130 12.87 -3.90 2.33
C ALA A 130 13.58 -2.90 3.30
N ALA A 131 14.79 -2.45 2.97
CA ALA A 131 15.41 -1.30 3.62
C ALA A 131 14.70 -0.03 3.12
N PRO A 132 14.16 0.83 4.01
CA PRO A 132 13.45 2.03 3.57
C PRO A 132 14.41 3.00 2.87
N PRO A 133 14.00 3.63 1.75
CA PRO A 133 14.79 4.67 1.10
C PRO A 133 15.06 5.83 2.07
N GLU A 134 16.28 6.37 2.05
CA GLU A 134 16.82 7.35 3.00
C GLU A 134 16.31 8.79 2.84
N GLU A 135 15.34 9.03 1.96
CA GLU A 135 14.41 10.16 2.11
C GLU A 135 13.00 9.59 2.05
N GLU A 136 12.25 9.70 3.15
CA GLU A 136 10.87 9.23 3.23
C GLU A 136 9.99 10.13 2.35
N THR A 137 9.99 9.89 1.05
CA THR A 137 9.21 10.64 0.05
C THR A 137 7.78 10.11 -0.08
N VAL A 138 7.49 8.97 0.54
CA VAL A 138 6.16 8.36 0.61
C VAL A 138 5.87 7.95 2.05
N ARG A 139 4.73 8.41 2.58
CA ARG A 139 4.23 8.00 3.90
C ARG A 139 2.83 7.45 3.78
N THR A 140 2.56 6.38 4.52
CA THR A 140 1.22 5.82 4.66
C THR A 140 0.83 5.89 6.12
N ILE A 141 -0.25 6.62 6.40
CA ILE A 141 -0.81 6.78 7.74
C ILE A 141 -2.25 6.27 7.64
N ASP A 142 -2.55 5.22 8.40
CA ASP A 142 -3.78 4.44 8.29
C ASP A 142 -4.01 3.95 6.85
N ASP A 143 -5.10 4.37 6.20
CA ASP A 143 -5.47 4.03 4.84
C ASP A 143 -5.12 5.12 3.81
N ARG A 144 -4.39 6.16 4.23
CA ARG A 144 -4.04 7.33 3.39
C ARG A 144 -2.58 7.33 3.04
N THR A 145 -2.29 7.56 1.76
CA THR A 145 -0.93 7.68 1.23
C THR A 145 -0.64 9.14 0.92
N PHE A 146 0.55 9.60 1.31
CA PHE A 146 1.07 10.93 1.07
C PHE A 146 2.40 10.83 0.33
N PHE A 147 2.58 11.71 -0.65
CA PHE A 147 3.79 11.87 -1.44
C PHE A 147 4.40 13.23 -1.15
N LEU A 148 5.72 13.30 -0.95
CA LEU A 148 6.43 14.57 -0.82
C LEU A 148 6.71 15.13 -2.22
N LYS A 149 6.17 16.32 -2.52
CA LYS A 149 6.31 17.03 -3.80
C LYS A 149 6.57 18.51 -3.55
N ASP A 150 7.64 19.06 -4.10
CA ASP A 150 8.07 20.45 -3.91
C ASP A 150 8.17 20.86 -2.42
N GLY A 151 8.56 19.91 -1.55
CA GLY A 151 8.58 20.08 -0.10
C GLY A 151 7.21 20.19 0.57
N VAL A 152 6.14 19.80 -0.13
CA VAL A 152 4.75 19.73 0.36
C VAL A 152 4.32 18.27 0.41
N TRP A 153 3.76 17.84 1.53
CA TRP A 153 3.12 16.53 1.62
C TRP A 153 1.77 16.57 0.90
N VAL A 154 1.56 15.72 -0.09
CA VAL A 154 0.33 15.71 -0.90
C VAL A 154 -0.34 14.35 -0.79
N GLU A 155 -1.60 14.32 -0.35
CA GLU A 155 -2.41 13.10 -0.36
C GLU A 155 -2.57 12.55 -1.77
N SER A 156 -2.47 11.23 -1.93
CA SER A 156 -2.48 10.52 -3.21
C SER A 156 -3.75 10.70 -4.05
N THR A 157 -4.86 11.06 -3.40
CA THR A 157 -6.15 11.29 -4.05
C THR A 157 -6.29 12.69 -4.65
N TYR A 158 -5.41 13.63 -4.28
CA TYR A 158 -5.43 14.99 -4.77
C TYR A 158 -5.11 15.04 -6.27
N ALA A 159 -5.99 15.67 -7.05
CA ALA A 159 -5.90 15.82 -8.48
C ALA A 159 -6.01 17.29 -8.90
N ASP A 160 -5.22 18.16 -8.27
CA ASP A 160 -5.17 19.62 -8.53
C ASP A 160 -6.54 20.32 -8.34
N GLU A 161 -7.31 19.84 -7.36
CA GLU A 161 -8.60 20.40 -6.95
C GLU A 161 -8.43 21.70 -6.15
N GLU A 162 -9.49 22.50 -6.02
CA GLU A 162 -9.44 23.74 -5.23
C GLU A 162 -9.18 23.45 -3.74
N THR A 163 -8.28 24.23 -3.12
CA THR A 163 -7.86 24.05 -1.73
C THR A 163 -8.29 25.21 -0.83
N VAL A 164 -8.73 24.87 0.39
CA VAL A 164 -8.89 25.83 1.47
C VAL A 164 -7.54 26.01 2.17
N LYS A 165 -6.94 27.18 2.01
CA LYS A 165 -5.61 27.49 2.58
C LYS A 165 -5.70 27.89 4.05
N ILE A 166 -4.92 27.22 4.89
CA ILE A 166 -4.85 27.46 6.34
C ILE A 166 -3.39 27.68 6.74
N VAL A 167 -3.15 28.73 7.52
CA VAL A 167 -1.78 29.04 7.98
C VAL A 167 -1.32 28.00 9.01
N ALA A 168 -0.16 27.40 8.79
CA ALA A 168 0.47 26.47 9.71
C ALA A 168 0.64 27.10 11.11
N PHE A 169 0.32 26.33 12.15
CA PHE A 169 0.42 26.75 13.56
C PHE A 169 -0.38 28.02 13.92
N SER A 170 -1.35 28.44 13.11
CA SER A 170 -2.26 29.55 13.44
C SER A 170 -3.39 29.10 14.36
N PRO A 171 -4.20 30.03 14.91
CA PRO A 171 -5.44 29.66 15.60
C PRO A 171 -6.33 28.75 14.77
N ALA A 172 -6.52 29.04 13.47
CA ALA A 172 -7.28 28.17 12.56
C ALA A 172 -6.79 26.72 12.49
N TYR A 173 -5.47 26.52 12.42
CA TYR A 173 -4.85 25.20 12.43
C TYR A 173 -5.20 24.41 13.70
N PHE A 174 -5.10 25.04 14.87
CA PHE A 174 -5.43 24.39 16.14
C PHE A 174 -6.92 24.19 16.36
N ASP A 175 -7.75 25.15 15.93
CA ASP A 175 -9.21 25.04 15.95
C ASP A 175 -9.67 23.86 15.07
N LEU A 176 -9.02 23.64 13.93
CA LEU A 176 -9.29 22.51 13.05
C LEU A 176 -8.93 21.17 13.72
N LEU A 177 -7.77 21.07 14.36
CA LEU A 177 -7.38 19.88 15.13
C LEU A 177 -8.29 19.62 16.33
N ALA A 178 -8.81 20.68 16.97
CA ALA A 178 -9.78 20.54 18.06
C ALA A 178 -11.14 20.04 17.55
N MET A 179 -11.55 20.46 16.35
CA MET A 179 -12.82 20.05 15.71
C MET A 179 -12.74 18.64 15.13
N LYS A 180 -11.59 18.29 14.52
CA LYS A 180 -11.34 17.01 13.82
C LYS A 180 -10.03 16.38 14.31
N PRO A 181 -10.01 15.76 15.50
CA PRO A 181 -8.82 15.16 16.09
C PRO A 181 -8.18 14.06 15.24
N GLU A 182 -8.95 13.40 14.38
CA GLU A 182 -8.49 12.41 13.40
C GLU A 182 -7.45 12.97 12.41
N LEU A 183 -7.32 14.30 12.30
CA LEU A 183 -6.33 14.93 11.43
C LEU A 183 -4.93 15.01 12.04
N ALA A 184 -4.81 14.82 13.36
CA ALA A 184 -3.55 14.98 14.09
C ALA A 184 -2.38 14.13 13.55
N PRO A 185 -2.57 12.84 13.19
CA PRO A 185 -1.51 12.04 12.60
C PRO A 185 -0.99 12.60 11.27
N PHE A 186 -1.87 13.14 10.42
CA PHE A 186 -1.48 13.73 9.13
C PHE A 186 -0.76 15.06 9.32
N PHE A 187 -1.20 15.87 10.28
CA PHE A 187 -0.57 17.16 10.59
C PHE A 187 0.84 17.00 11.16
N ALA A 188 1.17 15.82 11.69
CA ALA A 188 2.53 15.48 12.12
C ALA A 188 3.51 15.24 10.96
N LEU A 189 3.03 15.18 9.70
CA LEU A 189 3.88 15.03 8.51
C LEU A 189 4.79 16.24 8.29
N GLY A 190 4.30 17.45 8.59
CA GLY A 190 5.03 18.70 8.40
C GLY A 190 4.14 19.94 8.42
N ASP A 191 4.73 21.10 8.18
CA ASP A 191 4.06 22.40 8.12
C ASP A 191 3.55 22.78 6.71
N ARG A 192 3.77 21.89 5.73
CA ARG A 192 3.28 21.99 4.35
C ARG A 192 2.57 20.71 3.95
N LEU A 193 1.25 20.76 3.80
CA LEU A 193 0.43 19.56 3.65
C LEU A 193 -0.87 19.85 2.87
N ILE A 194 -1.15 19.04 1.85
CA ILE A 194 -2.42 19.01 1.13
C ILE A 194 -3.12 17.69 1.44
N LEU A 195 -4.34 17.79 1.97
CA LEU A 195 -5.15 16.61 2.29
C LEU A 195 -6.65 16.89 2.15
N LYS A 196 -7.40 15.84 1.90
CA LYS A 196 -8.86 15.84 1.89
C LYS A 196 -9.42 15.94 3.30
N VAL A 197 -10.42 16.80 3.48
CA VAL A 197 -11.23 16.93 4.69
C VAL A 197 -12.69 17.05 4.25
N GLY A 198 -13.48 16.00 4.50
CA GLY A 198 -14.86 15.93 4.01
C GLY A 198 -14.92 15.92 2.49
N ALA A 199 -15.61 16.89 1.90
CA ALA A 199 -15.75 17.04 0.44
C ALA A 199 -14.67 17.90 -0.21
N VAL A 200 -13.83 18.59 0.57
CA VAL A 200 -12.85 19.56 0.06
C VAL A 200 -11.42 19.13 0.35
N TYR A 201 -10.46 19.76 -0.33
CA TYR A 201 -9.05 19.69 0.05
C TYR A 201 -8.65 20.92 0.85
N ILE A 202 -7.76 20.74 1.82
CA ILE A 202 -7.12 21.83 2.54
C ILE A 202 -5.63 21.85 2.22
N GLU A 203 -5.04 23.05 2.26
CA GLU A 203 -3.61 23.28 2.11
C GLU A 203 -3.11 23.96 3.39
N ILE A 204 -2.31 23.25 4.18
CA ILE A 204 -1.56 23.80 5.31
C ILE A 204 -0.27 24.38 4.76
N GLY A 205 0.03 25.63 5.09
CA GLY A 205 1.24 26.30 4.63
C GLY A 205 1.48 27.66 5.28
N PRO A 206 2.41 28.48 4.75
CA PRO A 206 2.70 29.81 5.29
C PRO A 206 1.59 30.85 5.01
N GLU A 207 0.69 30.58 4.07
CA GLU A 207 -0.35 31.49 3.59
C GLU A 207 -1.76 30.92 3.82
N GLY A 208 -2.76 31.81 3.84
CA GLY A 208 -4.17 31.44 3.99
C GLY A 208 -4.84 32.03 5.23
N ALA A 209 -5.89 31.36 5.69
CA ALA A 209 -6.67 31.78 6.83
C ALA A 209 -5.94 31.52 8.15
N LYS A 210 -5.85 32.55 9.00
CA LYS A 210 -5.33 32.43 10.39
C LYS A 210 -6.43 32.12 11.41
N VAL A 211 -7.69 32.34 11.04
CA VAL A 211 -8.88 32.12 11.87
C VAL A 211 -9.91 31.36 11.03
N LEU A 212 -10.51 30.31 11.58
CA LEU A 212 -11.60 29.58 10.91
C LEU A 212 -12.90 30.37 11.01
N THR A 213 -13.26 31.09 9.94
CA THR A 213 -14.55 31.77 9.86
C THR A 213 -15.68 30.76 9.70
N SER A 214 -16.92 31.20 9.90
CA SER A 214 -18.10 30.34 9.76
C SER A 214 -18.22 29.74 8.35
N GLU A 215 -17.88 30.53 7.33
CA GLU A 215 -17.90 30.09 5.92
C GLU A 215 -16.87 28.96 5.69
N ILE A 216 -15.66 29.09 6.24
CA ILE A 216 -14.63 28.06 6.13
C ILE A 216 -15.06 26.80 6.88
N LYS A 217 -15.68 26.94 8.06
CA LYS A 217 -16.17 25.79 8.82
C LYS A 217 -17.24 25.02 8.06
N GLU A 218 -18.17 25.72 7.41
CA GLU A 218 -19.22 25.11 6.58
C GLU A 218 -18.65 24.34 5.38
N GLN A 219 -17.57 24.83 4.77
CA GLN A 219 -16.85 24.10 3.71
C GLN A 219 -16.17 22.82 4.23
N LEU A 220 -15.81 22.80 5.51
CA LEU A 220 -15.07 21.71 6.14
C LEU A 220 -15.97 20.68 6.82
N GLU A 221 -17.30 20.86 6.88
CA GLU A 221 -18.23 19.85 7.40
C GLU A 221 -18.36 18.65 6.45
#